data_AF-A0A5E4I4B4-F1
#
_entry.id   AF-A0A5E4I4B4-F1
#
_cell.length_a   1.000
_cell.length_b   1.000
_cell.length_c   1.000
_cell.angle_alpha   90.00
_cell.angle_beta   90.00
_cell.angle_gamma   90.00
#
_symmetry.space_group_name_H-M   'P 1'
#
loop_
_entity.id
_entity.type
_entity.pdbx_description
1 polymer ?
#
loop_
_entity_poly.entity_id
_entity_poly.type
_entity_poly.pdbx_seq_one_letter_code
_entity_poly.pdbx_strand_id
1 'polypeptide(L)'
;MKYAFLALTAFFSFFLFGCINAPSSTCPPADSNCIYTQAVLQQDPYVCYNLPESQREVCFKAAANPLEKKKLQGRQAIAPFAQPQPTAQQAQAASPSLPENQTDMQKALANCPASSDSDSCFFSLAKENSAVLICDRVKSKQVRDTCISNVAISSKKPAECSLLATEDEKTLCLSFSSG
;
A
#
# COMPACT_ATOMS: atom_id res chain seq x y z
N MET A 1 -49.53 2.26 21.91
CA MET A 1 -48.11 2.66 22.06
C MET A 1 -47.30 1.63 22.86
N LYS A 2 -47.23 0.36 22.41
CA LYS A 2 -46.46 -0.71 23.12
C LYS A 2 -45.34 -1.33 22.27
N TYR A 3 -45.31 -1.07 20.96
CA TYR A 3 -44.34 -1.66 20.03
C TYR A 3 -43.11 -0.79 19.77
N ALA A 4 -43.10 0.47 20.21
CA ALA A 4 -41.97 1.38 19.99
C ALA A 4 -40.76 1.07 20.89
N PHE A 5 -40.97 0.47 22.06
CA PHE A 5 -39.89 0.17 23.01
C PHE A 5 -39.12 -1.13 22.69
N LEU A 6 -39.74 -2.09 21.99
CA LEU A 6 -39.10 -3.37 21.66
C LEU A 6 -38.14 -3.29 20.46
N ALA A 7 -38.25 -2.26 19.61
CA ALA A 7 -37.35 -2.08 18.47
C ALA A 7 -35.98 -1.49 18.86
N LEU A 8 -35.91 -0.73 19.96
CA LEU A 8 -34.68 -0.05 20.38
C LEU A 8 -33.66 -0.98 21.06
N THR A 9 -34.10 -2.04 21.71
CA THR A 9 -33.18 -2.98 22.39
C THR A 9 -32.55 -4.01 21.45
N ALA A 10 -33.10 -4.21 20.24
CA ALA A 10 -32.50 -5.11 19.24
C ALA A 10 -31.31 -4.46 18.50
N PHE A 11 -31.29 -3.13 18.39
CA PHE A 11 -30.22 -2.41 17.69
C PHE A 11 -28.95 -2.26 18.53
N PHE A 12 -29.08 -2.22 19.86
CA PHE A 12 -27.93 -2.00 20.76
C PHE A 12 -27.05 -3.26 20.94
N SER A 13 -27.62 -4.45 20.75
CA SER A 13 -26.89 -5.72 20.90
C SER A 13 -25.94 -6.03 19.72
N PHE A 14 -26.12 -5.39 18.57
CA PHE A 14 -25.28 -5.61 17.39
C PHE A 14 -23.94 -4.87 17.43
N PHE A 15 -23.79 -3.86 18.30
CA PHE A 15 -22.57 -3.06 18.39
C PHE A 15 -21.53 -3.59 19.40
N LEU A 16 -21.86 -4.57 20.24
CA LEU A 16 -20.96 -5.05 21.30
C LEU A 16 -20.12 -6.29 20.94
N PHE A 17 -20.26 -6.86 19.74
CA PHE A 17 -19.50 -8.06 19.31
C PHE A 17 -18.59 -7.83 18.10
N GLY A 18 -18.27 -6.58 17.76
CA GLY A 18 -17.66 -6.21 16.47
C GLY A 18 -16.16 -5.90 16.47
N CYS A 19 -15.32 -6.59 17.24
CA CYS A 19 -13.85 -6.48 17.08
C CYS A 19 -13.20 -7.87 17.10
N ILE A 20 -13.47 -8.68 16.07
CA ILE A 20 -12.68 -9.89 15.82
C ILE A 20 -11.36 -9.43 15.21
N ASN A 21 -10.26 -9.66 15.92
CA ASN A 21 -8.89 -9.39 15.48
C ASN A 21 -8.67 -9.89 14.03
N ALA A 22 -8.45 -8.98 13.09
CA ALA A 22 -7.95 -9.35 11.79
C ALA A 22 -6.51 -9.88 11.97
N PRO A 23 -6.15 -11.06 11.43
CA PRO A 23 -4.78 -11.52 11.48
C PRO A 23 -3.90 -10.53 10.73
N SER A 24 -2.98 -9.89 11.45
CA SER A 24 -1.91 -9.09 10.86
C SER A 24 -1.11 -9.99 9.93
N SER A 25 -1.30 -9.81 8.62
CA SER A 25 -0.60 -10.53 7.56
C SER A 25 0.84 -10.02 7.40
N THR A 26 1.58 -9.96 8.50
CA THR A 26 3.01 -9.68 8.48
C THR A 26 3.74 -10.97 8.11
N CYS A 27 4.24 -11.04 6.87
CA CYS A 27 5.09 -12.14 6.45
C CYS A 27 6.34 -12.20 7.33
N PRO A 28 6.73 -13.39 7.84
CA PRO A 28 8.03 -13.55 8.47
C PRO A 28 9.12 -13.24 7.44
N PRO A 29 10.19 -12.51 7.83
CA PRO A 29 11.18 -11.95 6.90
C PRO A 29 11.99 -12.98 6.11
N ALA A 30 11.89 -14.27 6.45
CA ALA A 30 12.61 -15.36 5.78
C ALA A 30 11.77 -16.11 4.73
N ASP A 31 10.46 -15.87 4.63
CA ASP A 31 9.60 -16.59 3.68
C ASP A 31 9.51 -15.86 2.35
N SER A 32 10.38 -16.24 1.42
CA SER A 32 10.39 -15.70 0.06
C SER A 32 9.05 -15.89 -0.69
N ASN A 33 8.33 -16.98 -0.42
CA ASN A 33 7.02 -17.20 -1.04
C ASN A 33 5.96 -16.27 -0.45
N CYS A 34 6.02 -15.99 0.85
CA CYS A 34 5.12 -15.03 1.49
C CYS A 34 5.35 -13.63 0.95
N ILE A 35 6.61 -13.17 0.88
CA ILE A 35 6.98 -11.85 0.33
C ILE A 35 6.53 -11.73 -1.12
N TYR A 36 6.79 -12.75 -1.96
CA TYR A 36 6.31 -12.78 -3.34
C TYR A 36 4.78 -12.69 -3.42
N THR A 37 4.07 -13.53 -2.67
CA THR A 37 2.60 -13.59 -2.68
C THR A 37 2.00 -12.27 -2.23
N GLN A 38 2.58 -11.65 -1.20
CA GLN A 38 2.18 -10.34 -0.71
C GLN A 38 2.38 -9.26 -1.79
N ALA A 39 3.56 -9.22 -2.43
CA ALA A 39 3.85 -8.29 -3.52
C ALA A 39 2.81 -8.40 -4.65
N VAL A 40 2.45 -9.63 -5.04
CA VAL A 40 1.49 -9.89 -6.12
C VAL A 40 0.06 -9.54 -5.72
N LEU A 41 -0.38 -9.93 -4.53
CA LEU A 41 -1.74 -9.66 -4.05
C LEU A 41 -1.97 -8.16 -3.79
N GLN A 42 -0.96 -7.46 -3.30
CA GLN A 42 -1.01 -6.01 -3.07
C GLN A 42 -0.73 -5.20 -4.34
N GLN A 43 -0.25 -5.86 -5.42
CA GLN A 43 0.26 -5.18 -6.63
C GLN A 43 1.30 -4.11 -6.26
N ASP A 44 2.19 -4.46 -5.33
CA ASP A 44 3.25 -3.60 -4.84
C ASP A 44 4.61 -4.25 -5.16
N PRO A 45 5.24 -3.88 -6.29
CA PRO A 45 6.51 -4.47 -6.71
C PRO A 45 7.64 -4.24 -5.70
N TYR A 46 7.58 -3.23 -4.84
CA TYR A 46 8.70 -2.90 -3.94
C TYR A 46 8.87 -3.86 -2.78
N VAL A 47 7.81 -4.59 -2.43
CA VAL A 47 7.87 -5.72 -1.50
C VAL A 47 8.92 -6.74 -1.97
N CYS A 48 9.16 -6.86 -3.28
CA CYS A 48 10.16 -7.74 -3.87
C CYS A 48 11.61 -7.37 -3.52
N TYR A 49 11.93 -6.15 -3.05
CA TYR A 49 13.30 -5.81 -2.63
C TYR A 49 13.76 -6.60 -1.38
N ASN A 50 12.82 -7.15 -0.62
CA ASN A 50 13.12 -8.05 0.50
C ASN A 50 13.50 -9.48 0.04
N LEU A 51 13.40 -9.77 -1.27
CA LEU A 51 13.81 -11.06 -1.83
C LEU A 51 15.30 -11.06 -2.22
N PRO A 52 15.94 -12.25 -2.24
CA PRO A 52 17.24 -12.42 -2.87
C PRO A 52 17.19 -11.99 -4.34
N GLU A 53 18.30 -11.44 -4.84
CA GLU A 53 18.41 -10.83 -6.17
C GLU A 53 17.91 -11.75 -7.30
N SER A 54 18.18 -13.05 -7.19
CA SER A 54 17.73 -14.08 -8.15
C SER A 54 16.22 -14.20 -8.30
N GLN A 55 15.43 -13.75 -7.33
CA GLN A 55 13.97 -13.85 -7.34
C GLN A 55 13.29 -12.50 -7.59
N ARG A 56 14.03 -11.38 -7.52
CA ARG A 56 13.44 -10.04 -7.61
C ARG A 56 12.81 -9.80 -8.98
N GLU A 57 13.50 -10.15 -10.07
CA GLU A 57 12.98 -9.92 -11.41
C GLU A 57 11.65 -10.65 -11.66
N VAL A 58 11.57 -11.91 -11.24
CA VAL A 58 10.34 -12.71 -11.34
C VAL A 58 9.23 -12.10 -10.49
N CYS A 59 9.55 -11.69 -9.27
CA CYS A 59 8.62 -11.02 -8.37
C CYS A 59 8.10 -9.70 -8.94
N PHE A 60 8.97 -8.84 -9.47
CA PHE A 60 8.56 -7.57 -10.08
C PHE A 60 7.60 -7.79 -11.24
N LYS A 61 7.91 -8.73 -12.15
CA LYS A 61 7.04 -9.06 -13.29
C LYS A 61 5.67 -9.59 -12.84
N ALA A 62 5.63 -10.38 -11.78
CA ALA A 62 4.37 -10.91 -11.26
C ALA A 62 3.57 -9.85 -10.47
N ALA A 63 4.23 -9.05 -9.65
CA ALA A 63 3.61 -7.99 -8.84
C ALA A 63 3.04 -6.86 -9.69
N ALA A 64 3.63 -6.64 -10.86
CA ALA A 64 3.16 -5.76 -11.92
C ALA A 64 1.91 -6.27 -12.68
N ASN A 65 1.60 -7.56 -12.59
CA ASN A 65 0.65 -8.21 -13.48
C ASN A 65 -0.68 -8.50 -12.74
N PRO A 66 -1.80 -7.83 -13.11
CA PRO A 66 -3.09 -8.07 -12.47
C PRO A 66 -3.65 -9.47 -12.75
N LEU A 67 -3.22 -10.14 -13.84
CA LEU A 67 -3.58 -11.54 -14.11
C LEU A 67 -2.95 -12.47 -13.08
N GLU A 68 -1.72 -12.21 -12.62
CA GLU A 68 -1.06 -13.00 -11.58
C GLU A 68 -1.78 -12.87 -10.24
N LYS A 69 -2.20 -11.64 -9.87
CA LYS A 69 -3.07 -11.43 -8.70
C LYS A 69 -4.36 -12.25 -8.80
N LYS A 70 -5.04 -12.21 -9.95
CA LYS A 70 -6.27 -12.98 -10.17
C LYS A 70 -6.04 -14.49 -10.07
N LYS A 71 -4.91 -15.00 -10.58
CA LYS A 71 -4.51 -16.42 -10.45
C LYS A 71 -4.29 -16.81 -8.98
N LEU A 72 -3.64 -15.97 -8.17
CA LEU A 72 -3.42 -16.24 -6.75
C LEU A 72 -4.71 -16.19 -5.94
N GLN A 73 -5.58 -15.21 -6.21
CA GLN A 73 -6.90 -15.11 -5.57
C GLN A 73 -7.80 -16.30 -5.94
N GLY A 74 -7.74 -16.77 -7.19
CA GLY A 74 -8.49 -17.95 -7.64
C GLY A 74 -8.03 -19.26 -7.01
N ARG A 75 -6.75 -19.39 -6.63
CA ARG A 75 -6.21 -20.58 -5.94
C ARG A 75 -6.65 -20.68 -4.48
N GLN A 76 -6.94 -19.56 -3.82
CA GLN A 76 -7.39 -19.54 -2.42
C GLN A 76 -8.87 -19.91 -2.25
N ALA A 77 -9.62 -20.05 -3.34
CA ALA A 77 -11.05 -20.35 -3.34
C ALA A 77 -11.43 -21.84 -3.10
N ILE A 78 -10.47 -22.72 -2.77
CA ILE A 78 -10.72 -24.17 -2.59
C ILE A 78 -10.36 -24.69 -1.19
N ALA A 79 -10.09 -23.82 -0.21
CA ALA A 79 -10.07 -24.22 1.20
C ALA A 79 -11.42 -23.85 1.83
N PRO A 80 -12.15 -24.77 2.50
CA PRO A 80 -13.39 -24.46 3.20
C PRO A 80 -13.07 -23.74 4.52
N PHE A 81 -12.57 -22.52 4.42
CA PHE A 81 -12.63 -21.54 5.49
C PHE A 81 -13.22 -20.28 4.90
N ALA A 82 -14.51 -20.08 5.20
CA ALA A 82 -15.25 -18.88 4.86
C ALA A 82 -14.54 -17.66 5.44
N GLN A 83 -13.85 -16.90 4.60
CA GLN A 83 -13.53 -15.51 4.90
C GLN A 83 -14.70 -14.65 4.40
N PRO A 84 -15.24 -13.73 5.22
CA PRO A 84 -16.18 -12.74 4.74
C PRO A 84 -15.48 -11.87 3.69
N GLN A 85 -16.05 -11.81 2.48
CA GLN A 85 -15.70 -10.78 1.51
C GLN A 85 -15.95 -9.41 2.13
N PRO A 86 -15.00 -8.46 2.09
CA PRO A 86 -15.34 -7.06 2.25
C PRO A 86 -16.20 -6.69 1.04
N THR A 87 -17.47 -6.43 1.30
CA THR A 87 -18.42 -5.89 0.33
C THR A 87 -17.84 -4.64 -0.33
N ALA A 88 -18.00 -4.59 -1.64
CA ALA A 88 -17.72 -3.42 -2.46
C ALA A 88 -18.46 -2.19 -1.92
N GLN A 89 -17.72 -1.29 -1.30
CA GLN A 89 -18.03 0.10 -0.97
C GLN A 89 -16.68 0.70 -0.50
N GLN A 90 -16.02 1.65 -1.17
CA GLN A 90 -16.44 2.65 -2.13
C GLN A 90 -15.32 2.86 -3.17
N ALA A 91 -15.67 2.76 -4.44
CA ALA A 91 -15.11 3.67 -5.43
C ALA A 91 -15.77 5.02 -5.19
N GLN A 92 -15.10 5.89 -4.45
CA GLN A 92 -15.28 7.33 -4.59
C GLN A 92 -13.92 7.87 -4.99
N ALA A 93 -13.80 8.11 -6.29
CA ALA A 93 -12.82 9.01 -6.86
C ALA A 93 -13.03 10.39 -6.23
N ALA A 94 -12.33 10.63 -5.13
CA ALA A 94 -11.74 11.92 -4.91
C ALA A 94 -10.24 11.69 -5.07
N SER A 95 -9.66 12.23 -6.14
CA SER A 95 -8.24 12.55 -6.11
C SER A 95 -8.00 13.26 -4.77
N PRO A 96 -7.01 12.85 -3.95
CA PRO A 96 -6.52 13.74 -2.92
C PRO A 96 -5.96 14.93 -3.68
N SER A 97 -6.74 16.01 -3.77
CA SER A 97 -6.20 17.30 -4.12
C SER A 97 -5.06 17.53 -3.14
N LEU A 98 -3.87 17.70 -3.69
CA LEU A 98 -2.66 18.09 -2.96
C LEU A 98 -3.08 19.07 -1.85
N PRO A 99 -2.67 18.90 -0.59
CA PRO A 99 -2.87 19.96 0.39
C PRO A 99 -2.13 21.19 -0.14
N GLU A 100 -2.87 22.14 -0.75
CA GLU A 100 -2.33 23.41 -1.25
C GLU A 100 -1.74 24.26 -0.11
N ASN A 101 -1.98 23.86 1.14
CA ASN A 101 -1.43 24.50 2.31
C ASN A 101 -0.17 23.79 2.81
N GLN A 102 0.99 24.42 2.60
CA GLN A 102 2.31 24.00 3.11
C GLN A 102 2.32 23.68 4.61
N THR A 103 1.37 24.27 5.37
CA THR A 103 1.23 24.11 6.82
C THR A 103 0.83 22.70 7.24
N ASP A 104 0.02 22.00 6.45
CA ASP A 104 -0.45 20.64 6.78
C ASP A 104 0.63 19.58 6.52
N MET A 105 1.40 19.77 5.45
CA MET A 105 2.54 18.90 5.12
C MET A 105 3.67 19.03 6.14
N GLN A 106 3.96 20.24 6.62
CA GLN A 106 4.95 20.46 7.69
C GLN A 106 4.53 19.84 9.02
N LYS A 107 3.23 19.88 9.35
CA LYS A 107 2.69 19.25 10.55
C LYS A 107 2.78 17.72 10.48
N ALA A 108 2.55 17.14 9.30
CA ALA A 108 2.70 15.71 9.08
C ALA A 108 4.17 15.26 9.15
N LEU A 109 5.10 16.08 8.62
CA LEU A 109 6.54 15.84 8.72
C LEU A 109 7.04 15.83 10.17
N ALA A 110 6.42 16.61 11.06
CA ALA A 110 6.80 16.69 12.47
C ALA A 110 6.53 15.40 13.26
N ASN A 111 5.72 14.47 12.71
CA ASN A 111 5.38 13.21 13.37
C ASN A 111 6.40 12.09 13.12
N CYS A 112 7.35 12.28 12.19
CA CYS A 112 8.40 11.29 11.94
C CYS A 112 9.61 11.52 12.87
N PRO A 113 10.06 10.50 13.61
CA PRO A 113 11.21 10.63 14.50
C PRO A 113 12.50 10.90 13.70
N ALA A 114 13.44 11.64 14.28
CA ALA A 114 14.74 11.94 13.66
C ALA A 114 15.76 10.77 13.70
N SER A 115 15.35 9.60 14.21
CA SER A 115 16.19 8.41 14.37
C SER A 115 16.39 7.64 13.05
N SER A 116 17.15 6.55 13.07
CA SER A 116 17.40 5.68 11.90
C SER A 116 16.14 5.07 11.28
N ASP A 117 15.03 5.00 12.02
CA ASP A 117 13.72 4.53 11.52
C ASP A 117 12.93 5.65 10.82
N SER A 118 13.55 6.80 10.57
CA SER A 118 12.93 7.94 9.90
C SER A 118 12.49 7.64 8.47
N ASP A 119 13.25 6.80 7.77
CA ASP A 119 13.09 6.56 6.33
C ASP A 119 11.78 5.84 6.02
N SER A 120 11.39 4.85 6.83
CA SER A 120 10.11 4.15 6.67
C SER A 120 8.93 5.05 6.99
N CYS A 121 9.06 5.95 7.97
CA CYS A 121 8.03 6.92 8.30
C CYS A 121 7.79 7.90 7.14
N PHE A 122 8.87 8.51 6.61
CA PHE A 122 8.76 9.41 5.47
C PHE A 122 8.23 8.70 4.23
N PHE A 123 8.64 7.45 3.98
CA PHE A 123 8.10 6.63 2.89
C PHE A 123 6.58 6.46 2.99
N SER A 124 6.08 6.01 4.14
CA SER A 124 4.65 5.80 4.36
C SER A 124 3.88 7.11 4.22
N LEU A 125 4.40 8.19 4.80
CA LEU A 125 3.77 9.50 4.72
C LEU A 125 3.71 10.03 3.28
N ALA A 126 4.78 9.84 2.50
CA ALA A 126 4.82 10.23 1.10
C ALA A 126 3.77 9.48 0.27
N LYS A 127 3.62 8.17 0.52
CA LYS A 127 2.63 7.31 -0.15
C LYS A 127 1.21 7.73 0.19
N GLU A 128 0.90 7.95 1.47
CA GLU A 128 -0.43 8.38 1.92
C GLU A 128 -0.84 9.73 1.35
N ASN A 129 0.11 10.67 1.23
CA ASN A 129 -0.16 12.03 0.75
C ASN A 129 0.09 12.21 -0.75
N SER A 130 0.54 11.17 -1.46
CA SER A 130 0.95 11.25 -2.87
C SER A 130 1.91 12.43 -3.15
N ALA A 131 2.86 12.64 -2.24
CA ALA A 131 3.72 13.83 -2.20
C ALA A 131 5.20 13.45 -2.30
N VAL A 132 5.75 13.54 -3.52
CA VAL A 132 7.13 13.10 -3.82
C VAL A 132 8.19 13.89 -3.05
N LEU A 133 7.90 15.16 -2.70
CA LEU A 133 8.80 16.02 -1.92
C LEU A 133 9.08 15.47 -0.51
N ILE A 134 8.22 14.60 0.03
CA ILE A 134 8.46 13.95 1.31
C ILE A 134 9.58 12.91 1.19
N CYS A 135 9.70 12.27 0.02
CA CYS A 135 10.75 11.30 -0.25
C CYS A 135 12.15 11.93 -0.13
N ASP A 136 12.33 13.22 -0.42
CA ASP A 136 13.63 13.90 -0.28
C ASP A 136 14.20 13.89 1.15
N ARG A 137 13.36 13.60 2.16
CA ARG A 137 13.78 13.45 3.56
C ARG A 137 14.33 12.07 3.89
N VAL A 138 14.12 11.08 3.01
CA VAL A 138 14.64 9.72 3.17
C VAL A 138 16.15 9.72 2.93
N LYS A 139 16.91 9.23 3.92
CA LYS A 139 18.38 9.26 3.90
C LYS A 139 18.96 8.15 3.03
N SER A 140 18.40 6.95 3.12
CA SER A 140 18.81 5.82 2.29
C SER A 140 18.40 6.05 0.84
N LYS A 141 19.39 6.14 -0.05
CA LYS A 141 19.16 6.31 -1.50
C LYS A 141 18.18 5.26 -2.04
N GLN A 142 18.38 3.99 -1.67
CA GLN A 142 17.52 2.90 -2.15
C GLN A 142 16.07 3.06 -1.68
N VAL A 143 15.86 3.45 -0.42
CA VAL A 143 14.51 3.67 0.12
C VAL A 143 13.88 4.91 -0.49
N ARG A 144 14.68 5.96 -0.75
CA ARG A 144 14.23 7.18 -1.40
C ARG A 144 13.77 6.93 -2.83
N ASP A 145 14.57 6.22 -3.62
CA ASP A 145 14.25 5.94 -5.01
C ASP A 145 13.01 5.00 -5.07
N THR A 146 12.88 4.08 -4.11
CA THR A 146 11.65 3.30 -3.86
C THR A 146 10.45 4.18 -3.49
N CYS A 147 10.63 5.20 -2.65
CA CYS A 147 9.60 6.16 -2.28
C CYS A 147 9.07 6.93 -3.49
N ILE A 148 9.97 7.56 -4.25
CA ILE A 148 9.65 8.39 -5.42
C ILE A 148 8.81 7.59 -6.41
N SER A 149 9.28 6.39 -6.75
CA SER A 149 8.65 5.54 -7.74
C SER A 149 7.29 5.00 -7.28
N ASN A 150 7.10 4.66 -5.99
CA ASN A 150 5.78 4.33 -5.46
C ASN A 150 4.80 5.49 -5.55
N VAL A 151 5.24 6.70 -5.18
CA VAL A 151 4.39 7.90 -5.24
C VAL A 151 4.01 8.19 -6.69
N ALA A 152 4.96 8.13 -7.63
CA ALA A 152 4.70 8.33 -9.06
C ALA A 152 3.70 7.32 -9.63
N ILE A 153 3.84 6.03 -9.27
CA ILE A 153 2.97 4.95 -9.74
C ILE A 153 1.56 5.07 -9.16
N SER A 154 1.45 5.29 -7.85
CA SER A 154 0.16 5.38 -7.15
C SER A 154 -0.61 6.66 -7.51
N SER A 155 0.10 7.76 -7.72
CA SER A 155 -0.50 9.05 -8.11
C SER A 155 -0.68 9.24 -9.62
N LYS A 156 -0.20 8.29 -10.44
CA LYS A 156 -0.23 8.34 -11.92
C LYS A 156 0.44 9.59 -12.49
N LYS A 157 1.59 9.97 -11.91
CA LYS A 157 2.39 11.13 -12.29
C LYS A 157 3.74 10.68 -12.86
N PRO A 158 3.82 10.30 -14.15
CA PRO A 158 5.07 9.84 -14.76
C PRO A 158 6.20 10.87 -14.72
N ALA A 159 5.88 12.16 -14.63
CA ALA A 159 6.90 13.21 -14.50
C ALA A 159 7.77 13.03 -13.24
N GLU A 160 7.23 12.48 -12.15
CA GLU A 160 7.96 12.26 -10.90
C GLU A 160 9.03 11.17 -11.04
N CYS A 161 8.89 10.23 -11.99
CA CYS A 161 9.90 9.22 -12.28
C CYS A 161 11.24 9.83 -12.72
N SER A 162 11.25 11.06 -13.26
CA SER A 162 12.48 11.75 -13.68
C SER A 162 13.46 12.02 -12.53
N LEU A 163 12.97 12.00 -11.28
CA LEU A 163 13.75 12.21 -10.06
C LEU A 163 14.60 10.98 -9.67
N LEU A 164 14.36 9.82 -10.28
CA LEU A 164 15.12 8.59 -10.04
C LEU A 164 16.54 8.70 -10.59
N ALA A 165 17.49 8.05 -9.92
CA ALA A 165 18.91 8.20 -10.24
C ALA A 165 19.34 7.42 -11.48
N THR A 166 18.76 6.23 -11.72
CA THR A 166 19.19 5.34 -12.80
C THR A 166 18.14 5.26 -13.90
N GLU A 167 18.58 5.09 -15.16
CA GLU A 167 17.68 4.98 -16.31
C GLU A 167 16.80 3.72 -16.25
N ASP A 168 17.30 2.63 -15.66
CA ASP A 168 16.53 1.39 -15.48
C ASP A 168 15.33 1.62 -14.53
N GLU A 169 15.57 2.30 -13.40
CA GLU A 169 14.51 2.65 -12.44
C GLU A 169 13.50 3.63 -13.05
N LYS A 170 13.97 4.63 -13.83
CA LYS A 170 13.10 5.55 -14.57
C LYS A 170 12.21 4.81 -15.54
N THR A 171 12.79 3.93 -16.35
CA THR A 171 12.07 3.14 -17.37
C THR A 171 11.01 2.27 -16.71
N LEU A 172 11.37 1.59 -15.62
CA LEU A 172 10.44 0.78 -14.85
C LEU A 172 9.30 1.63 -14.28
N CYS A 173 9.64 2.73 -13.60
CA CYS A 173 8.65 3.65 -13.03
C CYS A 173 7.67 4.18 -14.08
N LEU A 174 8.18 4.67 -15.22
CA LEU A 174 7.38 5.19 -16.33
C LEU A 174 6.40 4.15 -16.88
N SER A 175 6.81 2.88 -16.96
CA SER A 175 5.94 1.80 -17.43
C SER A 175 4.72 1.57 -16.52
N PHE A 176 4.85 1.85 -15.22
CA PHE A 176 3.79 1.63 -14.22
C PHE A 176 2.98 2.89 -13.86
N SER A 177 3.57 4.07 -14.00
CA SER A 177 2.92 5.35 -13.71
C SER A 177 2.05 5.86 -14.86
N SER A 178 2.21 5.32 -16.08
CA SER A 178 1.53 5.81 -17.29
C SER A 178 0.25 5.05 -17.67
N GLY A 179 -0.13 4.02 -16.91
CA GLY A 179 -1.33 3.20 -17.17
C GLY A 179 -2.50 3.61 -16.32
#